data_AF-S6ARQ6-F1
#
_entry.id   AF-S6ARQ6-F1
#
_cell.length_a   1.000
_cell.length_b   1.000
_cell.length_c   1.000
_cell.angle_alpha   90.00
_cell.angle_beta   90.00
_cell.angle_gamma   90.00
#
_symmetry.space_group_name_H-M   'P 1'
#
loop_
_entity.id
_entity.type
_entity.pdbx_description
1 polymer ?
#
loop_
_entity_poly.entity_id
_entity_poly.type
_entity_poly.pdbx_seq_one_letter_code
_entity_poly.pdbx_strand_id
1 'polypeptide(L)'
;MFIDWLSVTQEHNHDLPVVCDVFTLTIDANTHEVLSTRQPWFKHEGSYSTSISISVQGRKVRVEGNPSKIDRLDNLFGYETIEQCIAVYNRLLAEYGLPPFTRCTQVSLRDGASGARAGDWVSDGCTVERIDLTTNVAVGEGNVLAYLRGLSTQRIGHSVGYLFPNGRTVDWTAGGKRKGGVRLQYRKAYDKGFEMAEHARPRILRMFGEQSPELAYIDQLISYCNQHGVVRQEQELKQEFLAREGLRYWGLFNESRLRTIHDEFLAVDNKLKVTAMDLVTISGQLLAEGIVTSTYAANMTAMVAINWSNGQPFDKDNRSLQKHRARLRQIGIDIANPCDTSRFTPVIVRQAREVTKVYDLPIPAWYRRPAGHLQLVAA
;
A
#
# COMPACT_ATOMS: atom_id res chain seq x y z
N MET A 1 8.31 7.74 1.23
CA MET A 1 7.58 6.77 0.40
C MET A 1 8.59 5.85 -0.28
N PHE A 2 8.39 4.53 -0.23
CA PHE A 2 9.15 3.52 -0.97
C PHE A 2 8.20 2.50 -1.61
N ILE A 3 8.72 1.66 -2.50
CA ILE A 3 7.96 0.65 -3.23
C ILE A 3 8.14 -0.72 -2.56
N ASP A 4 7.03 -1.29 -2.07
CA ASP A 4 7.04 -2.60 -1.41
C ASP A 4 6.70 -3.75 -2.34
N TRP A 5 5.97 -3.50 -3.42
CA TRP A 5 5.68 -4.53 -4.41
C TRP A 5 5.65 -3.90 -5.80
N LEU A 6 6.18 -4.62 -6.78
CA LEU A 6 6.12 -4.21 -8.18
C LEU A 6 5.82 -5.43 -9.05
N SER A 7 4.77 -5.35 -9.87
CA SER A 7 4.52 -6.30 -10.96
C SER A 7 4.68 -5.58 -12.28
N VAL A 8 5.57 -6.08 -13.15
CA VAL A 8 5.83 -5.50 -14.47
C VAL A 8 5.88 -6.56 -15.55
N THR A 9 5.67 -6.13 -16.79
CA THR A 9 5.78 -6.98 -17.97
C THR A 9 6.34 -6.23 -19.17
N GLN A 10 6.97 -6.96 -20.08
CA GLN A 10 7.44 -6.46 -21.36
C GLN A 10 7.33 -7.56 -22.42
N GLU A 11 6.94 -7.18 -23.63
CA GLU A 11 6.95 -8.05 -24.80
C GLU A 11 8.13 -7.64 -25.69
N HIS A 12 9.00 -8.59 -26.02
CA HIS A 12 10.19 -8.35 -26.84
C HIS A 12 9.93 -8.65 -28.32
N ASN A 13 10.81 -8.20 -29.20
CA ASN A 13 10.69 -8.42 -30.66
C ASN A 13 11.17 -9.82 -31.10
N HIS A 14 11.59 -10.65 -30.16
CA HIS A 14 12.11 -12.00 -30.38
C HIS A 14 11.55 -12.96 -29.32
N ASP A 15 11.55 -14.25 -29.63
CA ASP A 15 11.13 -15.29 -28.70
C ASP A 15 12.17 -15.45 -27.59
N LEU A 16 11.69 -15.58 -26.36
CA LEU A 16 12.52 -15.70 -25.18
C LEU A 16 12.90 -17.17 -24.92
N PRO A 17 14.09 -17.43 -24.33
CA PRO A 17 14.51 -18.78 -24.02
C PRO A 17 13.57 -19.44 -23.00
N VAL A 18 13.47 -20.77 -23.07
CA VAL A 18 12.84 -21.57 -22.03
C VAL A 18 13.79 -21.65 -20.85
N VAL A 19 13.33 -21.22 -19.67
CA VAL A 19 14.14 -21.16 -18.44
C VAL A 19 13.64 -22.09 -17.33
N CYS A 20 12.64 -22.92 -17.64
CA CYS A 20 12.09 -23.94 -16.74
C CYS A 20 12.30 -25.34 -17.32
N ASP A 21 12.39 -26.35 -16.44
CA ASP A 21 12.50 -27.76 -16.85
C ASP A 21 11.24 -28.29 -17.55
N VAL A 22 10.11 -27.61 -17.39
CA VAL A 22 8.82 -27.98 -17.96
C VAL A 22 8.26 -26.83 -18.78
N PHE A 23 7.78 -27.12 -19.98
CA PHE A 23 7.04 -26.17 -20.81
C PHE A 23 5.93 -26.87 -21.57
N THR A 24 4.95 -26.10 -22.04
CA THR A 24 3.80 -26.54 -22.81
C THR A 24 3.87 -25.92 -24.19
N LEU A 25 3.79 -26.76 -25.22
CA LEU A 25 3.60 -26.36 -26.60
C LEU A 25 2.13 -26.51 -26.97
N THR A 26 1.56 -25.49 -27.61
CA THR A 26 0.30 -25.62 -28.33
C THR A 26 0.62 -25.79 -29.79
N ILE A 27 0.23 -26.93 -30.36
CA ILE A 27 0.50 -27.28 -31.75
C ILE A 27 -0.85 -27.37 -32.46
N ASP A 28 -0.96 -26.72 -33.62
CA ASP A 28 -2.13 -26.87 -34.48
C ASP A 28 -2.15 -28.29 -35.07
N ALA A 29 -3.22 -29.03 -34.81
CA ALA A 29 -3.30 -30.45 -35.18
C ALA A 29 -3.37 -30.70 -36.70
N ASN A 30 -3.72 -29.69 -37.50
CA ASN A 30 -3.87 -29.84 -38.95
C ASN A 30 -2.59 -29.43 -39.70
N THR A 31 -1.93 -28.37 -39.25
CA THR A 31 -0.75 -27.78 -39.89
C THR A 31 0.56 -28.22 -39.24
N HIS A 32 0.51 -28.77 -38.03
CA HIS A 32 1.66 -29.07 -37.17
C HIS A 32 2.51 -27.85 -36.79
N GLU A 33 2.00 -26.63 -36.98
CA GLU A 33 2.67 -25.41 -36.57
C GLU A 33 2.57 -25.22 -35.05
N VAL A 34 3.66 -24.73 -34.44
CA VAL A 34 3.69 -24.37 -33.02
C VAL A 34 3.04 -22.99 -32.87
N LEU A 35 1.84 -22.96 -32.27
CA LEU A 35 1.07 -21.75 -32.04
C LEU A 35 1.55 -20.95 -30.81
N SER A 36 1.97 -21.64 -29.75
CA SER A 36 2.52 -20.96 -28.57
C SER A 36 3.39 -21.86 -27.70
N THR A 37 4.38 -21.25 -27.06
CA THR A 37 5.21 -21.86 -26.02
C THR A 37 4.95 -21.15 -24.70
N ARG A 38 4.54 -21.89 -23.68
CA ARG A 38 4.31 -21.37 -22.33
C ARG A 38 5.09 -22.20 -21.32
N GLN A 39 5.65 -21.56 -20.32
CA GLN A 39 6.26 -22.24 -19.18
C GLN A 39 5.52 -21.85 -17.90
N PRO A 40 5.53 -22.73 -16.87
CA PRO A 40 4.98 -22.38 -15.58
C PRO A 40 5.75 -21.19 -15.00
N TRP A 41 5.07 -20.49 -14.09
CA TRP A 41 5.72 -19.55 -13.22
C TRP A 41 6.80 -20.26 -12.41
N PHE A 42 7.95 -19.63 -12.28
CA PHE A 42 9.01 -20.09 -11.39
C PHE A 42 9.35 -18.98 -10.39
N LYS A 43 9.96 -19.39 -9.28
CA LYS A 43 10.40 -18.48 -8.24
C LYS A 43 11.92 -18.43 -8.26
N HIS A 44 12.46 -17.22 -8.37
CA HIS A 44 13.81 -16.95 -7.93
C HIS A 44 13.78 -16.89 -6.40
N GLU A 45 14.41 -17.85 -5.74
CA GLU A 45 14.55 -17.90 -4.28
C GLU A 45 15.80 -17.11 -3.88
N GLY A 46 15.58 -16.03 -3.13
CA GLY A 46 16.65 -15.27 -2.50
C GLY A 46 16.88 -15.72 -1.06
N SER A 47 17.82 -15.03 -0.41
CA SER A 47 18.18 -15.21 0.99
C SER A 47 16.98 -14.97 1.92
N TYR A 48 17.01 -15.56 3.12
CA TYR A 48 16.00 -15.34 4.16
C TYR A 48 14.56 -15.72 3.75
N SER A 49 14.43 -16.72 2.86
CA SER A 49 13.15 -17.21 2.30
C SER A 49 12.34 -16.08 1.68
N THR A 50 13.00 -15.27 0.86
CA THR A 50 12.39 -14.23 0.04
C THR A 50 12.35 -14.73 -1.40
N SER A 51 11.36 -14.31 -2.17
CA SER A 51 11.21 -14.82 -3.53
C SER A 51 10.65 -13.77 -4.47
N ILE A 52 11.10 -13.80 -5.73
CA ILE A 52 10.51 -13.06 -6.84
C ILE A 52 9.95 -14.09 -7.83
N SER A 53 8.73 -13.85 -8.32
CA SER A 53 8.06 -14.72 -9.27
C SER A 53 8.29 -14.22 -10.69
N ILE A 54 8.71 -15.12 -11.59
CA ILE A 54 9.01 -14.81 -13.00
C ILE A 54 8.18 -15.74 -13.89
N SER A 55 7.64 -15.19 -14.97
CA SER A 55 6.90 -15.92 -16.01
C SER A 55 7.37 -15.48 -17.39
N VAL A 56 7.66 -16.46 -18.25
CA VAL A 56 8.02 -16.24 -19.66
C VAL A 56 6.98 -16.93 -20.53
N GLN A 57 6.45 -16.24 -21.53
CA GLN A 57 5.44 -16.75 -22.45
C GLN A 57 5.74 -16.22 -23.86
N GLY A 58 6.31 -17.07 -24.72
CA GLY A 58 6.81 -16.67 -26.04
C GLY A 58 7.77 -15.48 -25.92
N ARG A 59 7.31 -14.30 -26.32
CA ARG A 59 8.08 -13.04 -26.30
C ARG A 59 7.91 -12.20 -25.04
N LYS A 60 6.97 -12.58 -24.17
CA LYS A 60 6.56 -11.79 -23.03
C LYS A 60 7.21 -12.30 -21.75
N VAL A 61 7.88 -11.41 -21.03
CA VAL A 61 8.35 -11.65 -19.67
C VAL A 61 7.49 -10.86 -18.68
N ARG A 62 7.20 -11.48 -17.54
CA ARG A 62 6.53 -10.85 -16.40
C ARG A 62 7.30 -11.17 -15.13
N VAL A 63 7.51 -10.16 -14.32
CA VAL A 63 8.17 -10.28 -13.01
C VAL A 63 7.28 -9.64 -11.96
N GLU A 64 7.07 -10.31 -10.84
CA GLU A 64 6.37 -9.75 -9.68
C GLU A 64 6.98 -10.18 -8.35
N GLY A 65 6.97 -9.27 -7.40
CA GLY A 65 7.50 -9.52 -6.07
C GLY A 65 7.84 -8.23 -5.34
N ASN A 66 8.56 -8.39 -4.22
CA ASN A 66 9.05 -7.27 -3.41
C ASN A 66 10.55 -7.03 -3.70
N PRO A 67 10.90 -6.10 -4.59
CA PRO A 67 12.30 -5.78 -4.89
C PRO A 67 13.01 -5.18 -3.68
N SER A 68 12.27 -4.50 -2.79
CA SER A 68 12.82 -3.93 -1.55
C SER A 68 13.13 -4.98 -0.49
N LYS A 69 12.70 -6.24 -0.64
CA LYS A 69 12.87 -7.30 0.36
C LYS A 69 13.72 -8.47 -0.10
N ILE A 70 13.82 -8.73 -1.41
CA ILE A 70 14.63 -9.84 -1.92
C ILE A 70 16.05 -9.78 -1.35
N ASP A 71 16.55 -10.93 -0.88
CA ASP A 71 17.83 -11.09 -0.19
C ASP A 71 17.99 -10.32 1.13
N ARG A 72 16.89 -9.92 1.77
CA ARG A 72 16.91 -9.15 3.02
C ARG A 72 16.00 -9.75 4.10
N LEU A 73 16.38 -9.53 5.35
CA LEU A 73 15.61 -9.92 6.54
C LEU A 73 14.32 -9.10 6.67
N ASP A 74 14.35 -7.84 6.25
CA ASP A 74 13.26 -6.87 6.41
C ASP A 74 13.17 -5.89 5.23
N ASN A 75 12.05 -5.18 5.20
CA ASN A 75 11.75 -4.09 4.28
C ASN A 75 11.25 -2.85 5.04
N LEU A 76 11.82 -2.55 6.21
CA LEU A 76 11.46 -1.35 6.97
C LEU A 76 11.64 -0.12 6.09
N PHE A 77 12.77 -0.04 5.38
CA PHE A 77 13.05 0.91 4.32
C PHE A 77 13.36 0.17 3.01
N GLY A 78 12.98 0.77 1.89
CA GLY A 78 13.06 0.15 0.56
C GLY A 78 13.50 1.12 -0.52
N TYR A 79 13.38 0.70 -1.77
CA TYR A 79 13.67 1.52 -2.94
C TYR A 79 12.58 2.58 -3.17
N GLU A 80 12.99 3.80 -3.49
CA GLU A 80 12.08 4.95 -3.62
C GLU A 80 11.60 5.18 -5.05
N THR A 81 12.26 4.55 -6.03
CA THR A 81 11.99 4.76 -7.46
C THR A 81 11.74 3.45 -8.20
N ILE A 82 10.93 3.50 -9.26
CA ILE A 82 10.70 2.35 -10.14
C ILE A 82 12.02 1.93 -10.81
N GLU A 83 12.89 2.86 -11.17
CA GLU A 83 14.21 2.57 -11.75
C GLU A 83 15.05 1.64 -10.85
N GLN A 84 15.12 1.93 -9.55
CA GLN A 84 15.82 1.08 -8.60
C GLN A 84 15.21 -0.32 -8.51
N CYS A 85 13.88 -0.42 -8.52
CA CYS A 85 13.19 -1.70 -8.52
C CYS A 85 13.43 -2.51 -9.81
N ILE A 86 13.39 -1.84 -10.97
CA ILE A 86 13.66 -2.46 -12.27
C ILE A 86 15.12 -2.92 -12.35
N ALA A 87 16.08 -2.17 -11.79
CA ALA A 87 17.47 -2.60 -11.73
C ALA A 87 17.66 -3.91 -10.95
N VAL A 88 16.90 -4.13 -9.88
CA VAL A 88 16.88 -5.42 -9.17
C VAL A 88 16.33 -6.52 -10.07
N TYR A 89 15.18 -6.29 -10.71
CA TYR A 89 14.59 -7.28 -11.61
C TYR A 89 15.49 -7.63 -12.80
N ASN A 90 16.13 -6.63 -13.40
CA ASN A 90 17.04 -6.84 -14.52
C ASN A 90 18.28 -7.66 -14.12
N ARG A 91 18.78 -7.50 -12.89
CA ARG A 91 19.85 -8.35 -12.36
C ARG A 91 19.41 -9.80 -12.27
N LEU A 92 18.23 -10.05 -11.71
CA LEU A 92 17.67 -11.41 -11.61
C LEU A 92 17.41 -12.02 -12.98
N LEU A 93 16.88 -11.25 -13.93
CA LEU A 93 16.65 -11.71 -15.30
C LEU A 93 17.95 -12.12 -16.00
N ALA A 94 19.04 -11.40 -15.76
CA ALA A 94 20.35 -11.72 -16.33
C ALA A 94 20.88 -13.09 -15.87
N GLU A 95 20.59 -13.52 -14.63
CA GLU A 95 20.96 -14.85 -14.12
C GLU A 95 20.30 -15.99 -14.90
N TYR A 96 19.15 -15.73 -15.53
CA TYR A 96 18.43 -16.70 -16.38
C TYR A 96 18.66 -16.47 -17.88
N GLY A 97 19.57 -15.57 -18.27
CA GLY A 97 19.80 -15.22 -19.67
C GLY A 97 18.61 -14.52 -20.34
N LEU A 98 17.72 -13.91 -19.56
CA LEU A 98 16.55 -13.18 -20.06
C LEU A 98 16.91 -11.70 -20.32
N PRO A 99 16.33 -11.08 -21.37
CA PRO A 99 16.59 -9.68 -21.67
C PRO A 99 16.05 -8.75 -20.57
N PRO A 100 16.69 -7.58 -20.37
CA PRO A 100 16.26 -6.64 -19.35
C PRO A 100 14.97 -5.92 -19.75
N PHE A 101 14.25 -5.44 -18.74
CA PHE A 101 13.23 -4.42 -18.91
C PHE A 101 13.83 -3.10 -19.36
N THR A 102 13.18 -2.44 -20.32
CA THR A 102 13.58 -1.13 -20.86
C THR A 102 12.47 -0.10 -20.68
N ARG A 103 12.83 1.18 -20.70
CA ARG A 103 11.84 2.27 -20.70
C ARG A 103 11.02 2.21 -21.99
N CYS A 104 9.72 2.45 -21.88
CA CYS A 104 8.83 2.70 -23.00
C CYS A 104 9.23 4.01 -23.67
N THR A 105 9.27 4.03 -24.99
CA THR A 105 9.43 5.25 -25.79
C THR A 105 8.19 5.58 -26.59
N GLN A 106 7.31 4.60 -26.82
CA GLN A 106 6.07 4.75 -27.56
C GLN A 106 4.98 3.81 -27.05
N VAL A 107 3.74 4.19 -27.31
CA VAL A 107 2.56 3.35 -27.10
C VAL A 107 1.77 3.35 -28.41
N SER A 108 1.34 2.18 -28.86
CA SER A 108 0.53 2.02 -30.06
C SER A 108 -0.70 1.17 -29.76
N LEU A 109 -1.72 1.30 -30.61
CA LEU A 109 -2.87 0.41 -30.59
C LEU A 109 -2.53 -0.83 -31.40
N ARG A 110 -2.81 -2.00 -30.83
CA ARG A 110 -2.68 -3.27 -31.54
C ARG A 110 -3.72 -3.35 -32.67
N ASP A 111 -3.24 -3.58 -33.88
CA ASP A 111 -4.02 -3.59 -35.13
C ASP A 111 -4.90 -4.84 -35.32
N GLY A 112 -4.56 -5.93 -34.64
CA GLY A 112 -5.29 -7.21 -34.67
C GLY A 112 -4.96 -8.12 -35.86
N ALA A 113 -3.95 -7.76 -36.68
CA ALA A 113 -3.60 -8.50 -37.90
C ALA A 113 -3.14 -9.95 -37.64
N SER A 114 -2.72 -10.27 -36.42
CA SER A 114 -2.25 -11.59 -35.96
C SER A 114 -3.30 -12.42 -35.20
N GLY A 115 -4.59 -12.11 -35.35
CA GLY A 115 -5.67 -12.77 -34.58
C GLY A 115 -5.76 -12.31 -33.11
N ALA A 116 -4.93 -11.33 -32.74
CA ALA A 116 -4.99 -10.68 -31.44
C ALA A 116 -6.18 -9.70 -31.36
N ARG A 117 -6.69 -9.46 -30.15
CA ARG A 117 -7.78 -8.50 -29.93
C ARG A 117 -7.32 -7.10 -30.33
N ALA A 118 -7.93 -6.55 -31.38
CA ALA A 118 -7.70 -5.17 -31.81
C ALA A 118 -8.13 -4.18 -30.69
N GLY A 119 -7.39 -3.08 -30.57
CA GLY A 119 -7.72 -1.98 -29.65
C GLY A 119 -7.05 -2.02 -28.27
N ASP A 120 -6.26 -3.05 -27.97
CA ASP A 120 -5.40 -3.04 -26.77
C ASP A 120 -4.18 -2.14 -26.99
N TRP A 121 -3.90 -1.27 -26.03
CA TRP A 121 -2.67 -0.46 -26.03
C TRP A 121 -1.47 -1.34 -25.66
N VAL A 122 -0.41 -1.22 -26.45
CA VAL A 122 0.87 -1.91 -26.26
C VAL A 122 2.01 -0.92 -26.28
N SER A 123 3.12 -1.25 -25.62
CA SER A 123 4.33 -0.44 -25.60
C SER A 123 5.55 -1.26 -26.02
N ASP A 124 6.60 -0.57 -26.44
CA ASP A 124 7.90 -1.13 -26.78
C ASP A 124 8.81 -1.42 -25.57
N GLY A 125 8.36 -1.06 -24.36
CA GLY A 125 9.09 -1.24 -23.11
C GLY A 125 8.24 -1.80 -21.97
N CYS A 126 8.76 -1.64 -20.76
CA CYS A 126 8.23 -2.17 -19.53
C CYS A 126 6.93 -1.48 -19.08
N THR A 127 5.89 -2.29 -18.93
CA THR A 127 4.57 -1.91 -18.46
C THR A 127 4.36 -2.34 -17.01
N VAL A 128 3.97 -1.40 -16.15
CA VAL A 128 3.57 -1.66 -14.76
C VAL A 128 2.15 -2.21 -14.70
N GLU A 129 1.98 -3.34 -14.02
CA GLU A 129 0.69 -4.00 -13.76
C GLU A 129 0.23 -3.82 -12.31
N ARG A 130 1.15 -3.64 -11.36
CA ARG A 130 0.84 -3.34 -9.96
C ARG A 130 2.02 -2.63 -9.30
N ILE A 131 1.72 -1.69 -8.41
CA ILE A 131 2.71 -1.06 -7.54
C ILE A 131 2.12 -0.84 -6.14
N ASP A 132 2.86 -1.21 -5.10
CA ASP A 132 2.47 -0.99 -3.70
C ASP A 132 3.35 0.11 -3.10
N LEU A 133 2.76 1.29 -2.90
CA LEU A 133 3.40 2.47 -2.33
C LEU A 133 3.32 2.42 -0.80
N THR A 134 4.44 2.66 -0.13
CA THR A 134 4.54 2.48 1.32
C THR A 134 5.21 3.66 2.00
N THR A 135 4.66 4.08 3.13
CA THR A 135 5.27 5.05 4.04
C THR A 135 5.16 4.56 5.48
N ASN A 136 6.23 4.74 6.27
CA ASN A 136 6.20 4.52 7.70
C ASN A 136 5.97 5.86 8.39
N VAL A 137 5.02 5.91 9.30
CA VAL A 137 4.72 7.09 10.13
C VAL A 137 5.12 6.77 11.56
N ALA A 138 5.94 7.63 12.17
CA ALA A 138 6.20 7.57 13.60
C ALA A 138 5.09 8.31 14.35
N VAL A 139 4.41 7.62 15.26
CA VAL A 139 3.40 8.23 16.15
C VAL A 139 3.87 8.35 17.60
N GLY A 140 5.09 7.90 17.89
CA GLY A 140 5.64 7.84 19.24
C GLY A 140 5.20 6.61 20.02
N GLU A 141 6.00 6.26 21.02
CA GLU A 141 5.81 5.06 21.83
C GLU A 141 4.43 5.01 22.50
N GLY A 142 3.77 3.85 22.38
CA GLY A 142 2.47 3.59 22.97
C GLY A 142 1.27 4.27 22.28
N ASN A 143 1.48 4.99 21.17
CA ASN A 143 0.40 5.69 20.46
C ASN A 143 -0.23 4.92 19.30
N VAL A 144 0.40 3.83 18.84
CA VAL A 144 0.01 3.10 17.62
C VAL A 144 -1.46 2.67 17.63
N LEU A 145 -1.93 2.03 18.71
CA LEU A 145 -3.31 1.54 18.81
C LEU A 145 -4.34 2.68 18.80
N ALA A 146 -4.06 3.76 19.53
CA ALA A 146 -4.93 4.93 19.55
C ALA A 146 -5.00 5.59 18.17
N TYR A 147 -3.85 5.72 17.50
CA TYR A 147 -3.78 6.25 16.15
C TYR A 147 -4.54 5.41 15.13
N LEU A 148 -4.36 4.08 15.13
CA LEU A 148 -5.07 3.17 14.22
C LEU A 148 -6.58 3.17 14.47
N ARG A 149 -7.02 3.25 15.75
CA ARG A 149 -8.44 3.43 16.09
C ARG A 149 -8.98 4.73 15.49
N GLY A 150 -8.28 5.84 15.67
CA GLY A 150 -8.63 7.13 15.07
C GLY A 150 -8.74 7.03 13.54
N LEU A 151 -7.71 6.50 12.87
CA LEU A 151 -7.69 6.28 11.43
C LEU A 151 -8.90 5.48 10.94
N SER A 152 -9.29 4.43 11.67
CA SER A 152 -10.42 3.57 11.30
C SER A 152 -11.79 4.26 11.28
N THR A 153 -11.91 5.41 11.92
CA THR A 153 -13.15 6.21 11.89
C THR A 153 -13.29 6.98 10.57
N GLN A 154 -12.18 7.18 9.85
CA GLN A 154 -12.14 7.99 8.64
C GLN A 154 -12.50 7.19 7.39
N ARG A 155 -13.14 7.88 6.44
CA ARG A 155 -13.45 7.36 5.11
C ARG A 155 -12.48 7.91 4.06
N ILE A 156 -12.14 7.08 3.08
CA ILE A 156 -11.37 7.46 1.90
C ILE A 156 -12.27 7.29 0.68
N GLY A 157 -12.76 8.40 0.14
CA GLY A 157 -13.81 8.39 -0.88
C GLY A 157 -15.05 7.64 -0.36
N HIS A 158 -15.41 6.55 -1.04
CA HIS A 158 -16.51 5.66 -0.64
C HIS A 158 -16.07 4.50 0.27
N SER A 159 -14.77 4.29 0.44
CA SER A 159 -14.24 3.22 1.28
C SER A 159 -14.35 3.56 2.76
N VAL A 160 -14.78 2.59 3.55
CA VAL A 160 -14.98 2.70 4.99
C VAL A 160 -13.84 1.99 5.70
N GLY A 161 -13.29 2.62 6.75
CA GLY A 161 -12.26 2.01 7.57
C GLY A 161 -12.79 0.82 8.36
N TYR A 162 -12.11 -0.32 8.24
CA TYR A 162 -12.37 -1.53 9.00
C TYR A 162 -11.16 -1.80 9.91
N LEU A 163 -11.37 -1.65 11.22
CA LEU A 163 -10.37 -1.98 12.23
C LEU A 163 -10.45 -3.47 12.56
N PHE A 164 -9.33 -4.16 12.49
CA PHE A 164 -9.25 -5.57 12.85
C PHE A 164 -9.47 -5.76 14.35
N PRO A 165 -9.96 -6.94 14.81
CA PRO A 165 -10.30 -7.16 16.23
C PRO A 165 -9.17 -6.88 17.23
N ASN A 166 -7.91 -7.10 16.82
CA ASN A 166 -6.74 -6.82 17.66
C ASN A 166 -6.37 -5.32 17.73
N GLY A 167 -7.01 -4.46 16.94
CA GLY A 167 -6.74 -3.02 16.85
C GLY A 167 -5.42 -2.65 16.18
N ARG A 168 -4.67 -3.63 15.62
CA ARG A 168 -3.31 -3.45 15.09
C ARG A 168 -3.26 -3.24 13.58
N THR A 169 -4.40 -3.31 12.90
CA THR A 169 -4.51 -3.09 11.45
C THR A 169 -5.85 -2.44 11.13
N VAL A 170 -5.84 -1.49 10.22
CA VAL A 170 -7.01 -0.94 9.56
C VAL A 170 -6.85 -1.09 8.06
N ASP A 171 -7.91 -1.47 7.36
CA ASP A 171 -8.00 -1.35 5.91
C ASP A 171 -9.24 -0.58 5.46
N TRP A 172 -9.23 -0.08 4.23
CA TRP A 172 -10.34 0.69 3.67
C TRP A 172 -10.98 -0.07 2.51
N THR A 173 -12.20 -0.56 2.74
CA THR A 173 -12.92 -1.41 1.78
C THR A 173 -14.32 -0.87 1.48
N ALA A 174 -14.92 -1.39 0.40
CA ALA A 174 -16.31 -1.12 0.08
C ALA A 174 -17.22 -1.74 1.16
N GLY A 175 -17.95 -0.89 1.88
CA GLY A 175 -18.90 -1.32 2.91
C GLY A 175 -18.28 -1.70 4.25
N GLY A 176 -16.98 -1.46 4.49
CA GLY A 176 -16.35 -1.65 5.80
C GLY A 176 -16.32 -3.11 6.28
N LYS A 177 -16.33 -4.05 5.34
CA LYS A 177 -16.19 -5.49 5.62
C LYS A 177 -14.78 -5.94 5.23
N ARG A 178 -14.25 -6.93 5.96
CA ARG A 178 -13.02 -7.61 5.56
C ARG A 178 -13.22 -8.24 4.17
N LYS A 179 -12.66 -7.62 3.14
CA LYS A 179 -12.59 -8.20 1.79
C LYS A 179 -11.28 -7.77 1.14
N GLY A 180 -10.39 -8.74 0.96
CA GLY A 180 -9.36 -8.66 -0.05
C GLY A 180 -10.04 -8.62 -1.43
N GLY A 181 -9.53 -7.80 -2.34
CA GLY A 181 -10.06 -7.71 -3.70
C GLY A 181 -10.76 -6.39 -4.02
N VAL A 182 -10.15 -5.25 -3.68
CA VAL A 182 -10.53 -3.98 -4.30
C VAL A 182 -9.95 -3.94 -5.71
N ARG A 183 -10.79 -3.68 -6.73
CA ARG A 183 -10.44 -3.76 -8.16
C ARG A 183 -9.37 -2.75 -8.59
N LEU A 184 -9.44 -1.53 -8.06
CA LEU A 184 -8.59 -0.41 -8.48
C LEU A 184 -7.38 -0.22 -7.56
N GLN A 185 -7.63 -0.12 -6.26
CA GLN A 185 -6.59 0.15 -5.27
C GLN A 185 -6.99 -0.37 -3.90
N TYR A 186 -6.02 -0.86 -3.12
CA TYR A 186 -6.24 -1.30 -1.75
C TYR A 186 -5.34 -0.50 -0.81
N ARG A 187 -5.86 -0.15 0.37
CA ARG A 187 -5.18 0.70 1.34
C ARG A 187 -5.26 0.07 2.71
N LYS A 188 -4.14 0.03 3.42
CA LYS A 188 -4.06 -0.47 4.79
C LYS A 188 -3.07 0.34 5.62
N ALA A 189 -3.31 0.40 6.91
CA ALA A 189 -2.36 0.90 7.89
C ALA A 189 -2.25 -0.11 9.04
N TYR A 190 -1.04 -0.39 9.51
CA TYR A 190 -0.82 -1.39 10.55
C TYR A 190 0.39 -1.10 11.43
N ASP A 191 0.38 -1.70 12.61
CA ASP A 191 1.48 -1.69 13.57
C ASP A 191 2.64 -2.54 13.04
N LYS A 192 3.73 -1.88 12.62
CA LYS A 192 4.83 -2.59 11.96
C LYS A 192 5.68 -3.38 12.96
N GLY A 193 5.86 -2.89 14.18
CA GLY A 193 6.60 -3.59 15.23
C GLY A 193 5.89 -4.88 15.64
N PHE A 194 4.57 -4.81 15.81
CA PHE A 194 3.75 -5.98 16.09
C PHE A 194 3.74 -6.99 14.94
N GLU A 195 3.60 -6.53 13.68
CA GLU A 195 3.63 -7.41 12.51
C GLU A 195 4.96 -8.16 12.38
N MET A 196 6.09 -7.47 12.58
CA MET A 196 7.41 -8.10 12.58
C MET A 196 7.55 -9.13 13.71
N ALA A 197 7.03 -8.84 14.90
CA ALA A 197 7.06 -9.77 16.03
C ALA A 197 6.22 -11.03 15.80
N GLU A 198 5.05 -10.92 15.14
CA GLU A 198 4.19 -12.06 14.82
C GLU A 198 4.70 -12.91 13.66
N HIS A 199 5.32 -12.30 12.65
CA HIS A 199 5.60 -12.98 11.37
C HIS A 199 7.09 -13.12 11.07
N ALA A 200 7.84 -12.02 11.12
CA ALA A 200 9.27 -12.03 10.78
C ALA A 200 10.09 -12.76 11.84
N ARG A 201 9.91 -12.40 13.11
CA ARG A 201 10.69 -12.95 14.23
C ARG A 201 10.60 -14.48 14.35
N PRO A 202 9.40 -15.11 14.38
CA PRO A 202 9.31 -16.56 14.52
C PRO A 202 9.89 -17.30 13.32
N ARG A 203 9.77 -16.72 12.12
CA ARG A 203 10.38 -17.27 10.90
C ARG A 203 11.90 -17.27 11.00
N ILE A 204 12.51 -16.14 11.37
CA ILE A 204 13.97 -16.01 11.49
C ILE A 204 14.51 -16.88 12.63
N LEU A 205 13.82 -16.95 13.77
CA LEU A 205 14.17 -17.85 14.87
C LEU A 205 14.24 -19.31 14.40
N ARG A 206 13.25 -19.78 13.63
CA ARG A 206 13.24 -21.15 13.09
C ARG A 206 14.37 -21.41 12.10
N MET A 207 14.78 -20.41 11.33
CA MET A 207 15.81 -20.56 10.29
C MET A 207 17.24 -20.51 10.84
N PHE A 208 17.51 -19.62 11.81
CA PHE A 208 18.87 -19.31 12.25
C PHE A 208 19.14 -19.63 13.73
N GLY A 209 18.10 -19.86 14.54
CA GLY A 209 18.23 -20.14 15.97
C GLY A 209 18.28 -18.90 16.85
N GLU A 210 18.24 -19.14 18.17
CA GLU A 210 18.04 -18.11 19.20
C GLU A 210 19.25 -17.17 19.38
N GLN A 211 20.46 -17.66 19.16
CA GLN A 211 21.70 -16.88 19.32
C GLN A 211 22.19 -16.24 18.01
N SER A 212 21.35 -16.25 16.96
CA SER A 212 21.75 -15.76 15.64
C SER A 212 21.82 -14.24 15.55
N PRO A 213 22.80 -13.67 14.82
CA PRO A 213 22.86 -12.24 14.55
C PRO A 213 21.66 -11.74 13.74
N GLU A 214 21.04 -12.59 12.92
CA GLU A 214 19.80 -12.30 12.19
C GLU A 214 18.63 -12.05 13.14
N LEU A 215 18.46 -12.91 14.14
CA LEU A 215 17.39 -12.74 15.13
C LEU A 215 17.63 -11.51 16.00
N ALA A 216 18.87 -11.29 16.45
CA ALA A 216 19.24 -10.09 17.20
C ALA A 216 18.94 -8.80 16.42
N TYR A 217 19.22 -8.79 15.11
CA TYR A 217 18.88 -7.68 14.23
C TYR A 217 17.36 -7.45 14.11
N ILE A 218 16.57 -8.51 13.96
CA ILE A 218 15.10 -8.40 13.92
C ILE A 218 14.54 -7.90 15.26
N ASP A 219 15.08 -8.36 16.38
CA ASP A 219 14.67 -7.90 17.71
C ASP A 219 15.00 -6.42 17.92
N GLN A 220 16.16 -5.97 17.43
CA GLN A 220 16.54 -4.56 17.40
C GLN A 220 15.58 -3.72 16.53
N LEU A 221 15.16 -4.23 15.37
CA LEU A 221 14.16 -3.59 14.51
C LEU A 221 12.79 -3.48 15.16
N ILE A 222 12.34 -4.53 15.84
CA ILE A 222 11.06 -4.53 16.56
C ILE A 222 11.11 -3.49 17.68
N SER A 223 12.18 -3.47 18.46
CA SER A 223 12.39 -2.46 19.52
C SER A 223 12.35 -1.04 18.96
N TYR A 224 13.06 -0.80 17.85
CA TYR A 224 13.05 0.48 17.15
C TYR A 224 11.64 0.87 16.68
N CYS A 225 10.90 -0.06 16.06
CA CYS A 225 9.53 0.20 15.63
C CYS A 225 8.60 0.53 16.81
N ASN A 226 8.76 -0.14 17.94
CA ASN A 226 7.95 0.08 19.13
C ASN A 226 8.26 1.45 19.78
N GLN A 227 9.55 1.80 19.91
CA GLN A 227 10.01 3.07 20.47
C GLN A 227 9.51 4.27 19.66
N HIS A 228 9.54 4.18 18.32
CA HIS A 228 9.03 5.24 17.46
C HIS A 228 7.52 5.17 17.21
N GLY A 229 6.85 4.11 17.68
CA GLY A 229 5.45 3.83 17.37
C GLY A 229 5.22 3.81 15.86
N VAL A 230 5.85 2.87 15.16
CA VAL A 230 5.81 2.84 13.69
C VAL A 230 4.50 2.26 13.18
N VAL A 231 3.74 3.10 12.48
CA VAL A 231 2.58 2.68 11.69
C VAL A 231 2.95 2.71 10.21
N ARG A 232 2.86 1.57 9.56
CA ARG A 232 3.06 1.47 8.12
C ARG A 232 1.76 1.69 7.39
N GLN A 233 1.74 2.61 6.43
CA GLN A 233 0.63 2.86 5.52
C GLN A 233 1.01 2.37 4.12
N GLU A 234 0.27 1.40 3.60
CA GLU A 234 0.48 0.80 2.28
C GLU A 234 -0.71 1.07 1.36
N GLN A 235 -0.42 1.42 0.12
CA GLN A 235 -1.39 1.63 -0.95
C GLN A 235 -1.00 0.82 -2.19
N GLU A 236 -1.72 -0.26 -2.41
CA GLU A 236 -1.65 -1.09 -3.60
C GLU A 236 -2.44 -0.42 -4.74
N LEU A 237 -1.77 -0.11 -5.85
CA LEU A 237 -2.35 0.42 -7.08
C LEU A 237 -2.32 -0.68 -8.15
N LYS A 238 -3.51 -1.07 -8.65
CA LYS A 238 -3.67 -2.17 -9.61
C LYS A 238 -3.71 -1.68 -11.04
N GLN A 239 -3.49 -2.61 -11.97
CA GLN A 239 -3.40 -2.38 -13.41
C GLN A 239 -4.46 -1.43 -13.96
N GLU A 240 -5.72 -1.60 -13.58
CA GLU A 240 -6.79 -0.75 -14.10
C GLU A 240 -6.74 0.67 -13.55
N PHE A 241 -6.37 0.85 -12.28
CA PHE A 241 -6.16 2.19 -11.73
C PHE A 241 -4.98 2.87 -12.40
N LEU A 242 -3.87 2.15 -12.56
CA LEU A 242 -2.69 2.64 -13.28
C LEU A 242 -3.03 3.00 -14.74
N ALA A 243 -3.88 2.23 -15.43
CA ALA A 243 -4.33 2.55 -16.77
C ALA A 243 -5.10 3.87 -16.82
N ARG A 244 -6.05 4.07 -15.89
CA ARG A 244 -6.87 5.29 -15.81
C ARG A 244 -6.05 6.53 -15.50
N GLU A 245 -5.01 6.40 -14.68
CA GLU A 245 -4.11 7.50 -14.31
C GLU A 245 -2.95 7.69 -15.31
N GLY A 246 -2.84 6.86 -16.36
CA GLY A 246 -1.74 6.93 -17.32
C GLY A 246 -0.37 6.51 -16.76
N LEU A 247 -0.33 5.70 -15.70
CA LEU A 247 0.87 5.32 -14.94
C LEU A 247 1.40 3.92 -15.26
N ARG A 248 1.07 3.40 -16.45
CA ARG A 248 1.46 2.05 -16.87
C ARG A 248 2.81 1.98 -17.57
N TYR A 249 3.10 2.92 -18.46
CA TYR A 249 4.23 2.81 -19.38
C TYR A 249 5.46 3.48 -18.79
N TRP A 250 6.33 2.69 -18.16
CA TRP A 250 7.51 3.21 -17.46
C TRP A 250 8.43 3.91 -18.45
N GLY A 251 8.75 5.19 -18.19
CA GLY A 251 9.48 6.05 -19.12
C GLY A 251 8.62 7.11 -19.81
N LEU A 252 7.29 6.93 -19.84
CA LEU A 252 6.36 7.87 -20.49
C LEU A 252 5.46 8.64 -19.51
N PHE A 253 5.52 8.34 -18.21
CA PHE A 253 4.79 9.09 -17.18
C PHE A 253 5.72 9.74 -16.16
N ASN A 254 5.23 10.81 -15.52
CA ASN A 254 5.92 11.46 -14.42
C ASN A 254 5.70 10.69 -13.11
N GLU A 255 6.76 10.09 -12.58
CA GLU A 255 6.72 9.29 -11.35
C GLU A 255 6.26 10.08 -10.11
N SER A 256 6.40 11.41 -10.09
CA SER A 256 5.93 12.24 -8.98
C SER A 256 4.42 12.12 -8.75
N ARG A 257 3.64 11.76 -9.79
CA ARG A 257 2.20 11.53 -9.67
C ARG A 257 1.85 10.41 -8.68
N LEU A 258 2.70 9.36 -8.58
CA LEU A 258 2.53 8.30 -7.59
C LEU A 258 2.62 8.84 -6.17
N ARG A 259 3.58 9.75 -5.92
CA ARG A 259 3.71 10.43 -4.63
C ARG A 259 2.49 11.28 -4.32
N THR A 260 1.98 12.06 -5.27
CA THR A 260 0.74 12.82 -5.07
C THR A 260 -0.44 11.93 -4.68
N ILE A 261 -0.64 10.81 -5.39
CA ILE A 261 -1.71 9.84 -5.10
C ILE A 261 -1.54 9.23 -3.71
N HIS A 262 -0.29 8.98 -3.29
CA HIS A 262 0.01 8.46 -1.97
C HIS A 262 -0.19 9.49 -0.87
N ASP A 263 0.24 10.73 -1.08
CA ASP A 263 0.06 11.83 -0.12
C ASP A 263 -1.42 12.11 0.14
N GLU A 264 -2.29 11.99 -0.87
CA GLU A 264 -3.74 12.04 -0.71
C GLU A 264 -4.27 10.95 0.24
N PHE A 265 -3.65 9.76 0.24
CA PHE A 265 -3.96 8.70 1.19
C PHE A 265 -3.40 9.01 2.58
N LEU A 266 -2.14 9.45 2.67
CA LEU A 266 -1.50 9.78 3.95
C LEU A 266 -2.28 10.87 4.70
N ALA A 267 -2.85 11.83 3.97
CA ALA A 267 -3.68 12.92 4.49
C ALA A 267 -5.05 12.51 5.08
N VAL A 268 -5.38 11.21 5.14
CA VAL A 268 -6.65 10.72 5.71
C VAL A 268 -6.85 11.16 7.16
N ASP A 269 -5.74 11.35 7.88
CA ASP A 269 -5.67 11.72 9.28
C ASP A 269 -5.72 13.23 9.54
N ASN A 270 -5.52 14.08 8.52
CA ASN A 270 -5.67 15.54 8.62
C ASN A 270 -7.08 15.95 9.08
N LYS A 271 -8.05 15.03 8.96
CA LYS A 271 -9.42 15.19 9.41
C LYS A 271 -9.60 14.90 10.90
N LEU A 272 -8.66 14.22 11.56
CA LEU A 272 -8.70 13.92 13.00
C LEU A 272 -8.37 15.18 13.83
N LYS A 273 -9.23 16.20 13.74
CA LYS A 273 -9.05 17.52 14.36
C LYS A 273 -9.74 17.67 15.71
N VAL A 274 -10.61 16.73 16.06
CA VAL A 274 -11.40 16.76 17.30
C VAL A 274 -10.71 15.89 18.35
N THR A 275 -10.32 16.52 19.45
CA THR A 275 -9.64 15.88 20.57
C THR A 275 -10.61 15.19 21.54
N ALA A 276 -11.85 15.69 21.63
CA ALA A 276 -12.89 15.15 22.50
C ALA A 276 -14.28 15.28 21.88
N MET A 277 -15.13 14.26 22.11
CA MET A 277 -16.53 14.22 21.63
C MET A 277 -17.45 14.98 22.59
N ASP A 278 -17.22 16.29 22.75
CA ASP A 278 -18.04 17.17 23.57
C ASP A 278 -18.48 18.42 22.81
N LEU A 279 -19.50 19.09 23.33
CA LEU A 279 -20.11 20.24 22.67
C LEU A 279 -19.11 21.38 22.45
N VAL A 280 -18.26 21.67 23.44
CA VAL A 280 -17.33 22.79 23.42
C VAL A 280 -16.24 22.53 22.38
N THR A 281 -15.65 21.35 22.40
CA THR A 281 -14.59 20.97 21.46
C THR A 281 -15.10 20.94 20.02
N ILE A 282 -16.26 20.31 19.77
CA ILE A 282 -16.80 20.18 18.40
C ILE A 282 -17.24 21.55 17.86
N SER A 283 -17.99 22.33 18.64
CA SER A 283 -18.46 23.66 18.21
C SER A 283 -17.31 24.64 18.01
N GLY A 284 -16.31 24.62 18.90
CA GLY A 284 -15.09 25.42 18.79
C GLY A 284 -14.32 25.11 17.51
N GLN A 285 -14.10 23.83 17.20
CA GLN A 285 -13.39 23.44 15.97
C GLN A 285 -14.16 23.83 14.70
N LEU A 286 -15.49 23.70 14.69
CA LEU A 286 -16.32 24.11 13.54
C LEU A 286 -16.20 25.60 13.24
N LEU A 287 -16.08 26.45 14.26
CA LEU A 287 -15.88 27.89 14.12
C LEU A 287 -14.45 28.23 13.73
N ALA A 288 -13.46 27.63 14.40
CA ALA A 288 -12.05 27.88 14.15
C ALA A 288 -11.63 27.56 12.70
N GLU A 289 -12.22 26.52 12.11
CA GLU A 289 -11.98 26.11 10.73
C GLU A 289 -12.87 26.86 9.71
N GLY A 290 -13.73 27.78 10.16
CA GLY A 290 -14.62 28.54 9.29
C GLY A 290 -15.71 27.70 8.59
N ILE A 291 -16.00 26.50 9.09
CA ILE A 291 -16.99 25.56 8.50
C ILE A 291 -18.42 26.08 8.68
N VAL A 292 -18.65 26.83 9.76
CA VAL A 292 -19.90 27.51 10.06
C VAL A 292 -19.64 28.94 10.47
N THR A 293 -20.59 29.83 10.17
CA THR A 293 -20.44 31.28 10.37
C THR A 293 -21.00 31.77 11.71
N SER A 294 -21.72 30.93 12.47
CA SER A 294 -22.34 31.33 13.72
C SER A 294 -22.25 30.25 14.78
N THR A 295 -22.17 30.68 16.04
CA THR A 295 -22.16 29.81 17.22
C THR A 295 -23.40 28.93 17.29
N TYR A 296 -24.56 29.46 16.89
CA TYR A 296 -25.79 28.68 16.82
C TYR A 296 -25.66 27.49 15.85
N ALA A 297 -25.16 27.72 14.63
CA ALA A 297 -24.97 26.66 13.66
C ALA A 297 -23.92 25.63 14.10
N ALA A 298 -22.88 26.09 14.81
CA ALA A 298 -21.86 25.23 15.42
C ALA A 298 -22.46 24.31 16.48
N ASN A 299 -23.20 24.88 17.45
CA ASN A 299 -23.83 24.14 18.53
C ASN A 299 -24.86 23.13 18.02
N MET A 300 -25.69 23.50 17.04
CA MET A 300 -26.65 22.57 16.44
C MET A 300 -25.96 21.40 15.75
N THR A 301 -24.87 21.67 15.02
CA THR A 301 -24.08 20.62 14.36
C THR A 301 -23.38 19.72 15.38
N ALA A 302 -22.84 20.29 16.45
CA ALA A 302 -22.23 19.55 17.55
C ALA A 302 -23.26 18.68 18.30
N MET A 303 -24.48 19.19 18.51
CA MET A 303 -25.56 18.42 19.15
C MET A 303 -25.95 17.19 18.32
N VAL A 304 -25.99 17.30 16.99
CA VAL A 304 -26.21 16.14 16.11
C VAL A 304 -25.11 15.08 16.29
N ALA A 305 -23.85 15.48 16.45
CA ALA A 305 -22.75 14.55 16.72
C ALA A 305 -22.88 13.88 18.10
N ILE A 306 -23.26 14.64 19.14
CA ILE A 306 -23.49 14.12 20.50
C ILE A 306 -24.63 13.11 20.51
N ASN A 307 -25.73 13.43 19.85
CA ASN A 307 -26.87 12.53 19.71
C ASN A 307 -26.51 11.24 18.99
N TRP A 308 -25.75 11.34 17.89
CA TRP A 308 -25.18 10.17 17.22
C TRP A 308 -24.27 9.36 18.15
N SER A 309 -23.41 10.02 18.95
CA SER A 309 -22.54 9.31 19.91
C SER A 309 -23.30 8.58 21.02
N ASN A 310 -24.50 9.07 21.36
CA ASN A 310 -25.41 8.44 22.29
C ASN A 310 -26.28 7.34 21.64
N GLY A 311 -26.01 6.97 20.39
CA GLY A 311 -26.67 5.87 19.69
C GLY A 311 -27.92 6.27 18.89
N GLN A 312 -28.20 7.57 18.71
CA GLN A 312 -29.30 7.99 17.86
C GLN A 312 -29.02 7.61 16.39
N PRO A 313 -29.96 6.94 15.70
CA PRO A 313 -29.73 6.49 14.33
C PRO A 313 -29.61 7.67 13.36
N PHE A 314 -28.69 7.55 12.40
CA PHE A 314 -28.57 8.50 11.30
C PHE A 314 -29.56 8.16 10.19
N ASP A 315 -30.55 9.03 10.00
CA ASP A 315 -31.43 8.97 8.84
C ASP A 315 -30.75 9.62 7.62
N LYS A 316 -30.40 8.79 6.63
CA LYS A 316 -29.73 9.19 5.40
C LYS A 316 -30.63 10.01 4.47
N ASP A 317 -31.95 9.89 4.58
CA ASP A 317 -32.88 10.55 3.68
C ASP A 317 -33.23 11.97 4.19
N ASN A 318 -32.87 12.27 5.44
CA ASN A 318 -33.02 13.58 6.04
C ASN A 318 -31.95 14.58 5.53
N ARG A 319 -32.38 15.55 4.72
CA ARG A 319 -31.52 16.62 4.15
C ARG A 319 -30.80 17.46 5.22
N SER A 320 -31.42 17.70 6.38
CA SER A 320 -30.79 18.46 7.46
C SER A 320 -29.63 17.67 8.08
N LEU A 321 -29.83 16.38 8.35
CA LEU A 321 -28.77 15.50 8.87
C LEU A 321 -27.62 15.35 7.86
N GLN A 322 -27.91 15.28 6.56
CA GLN A 322 -26.86 15.27 5.53
C GLN A 322 -26.02 16.57 5.52
N LYS A 323 -26.65 17.73 5.74
CA LYS A 323 -25.94 19.01 5.89
C LYS A 323 -25.03 19.02 7.10
N HIS A 324 -25.50 18.55 8.25
CA HIS A 324 -24.68 18.44 9.46
C HIS A 324 -23.55 17.43 9.29
N ARG A 325 -23.82 16.28 8.68
CA ARG A 325 -22.80 15.29 8.31
C ARG A 325 -21.71 15.89 7.43
N ALA A 326 -22.06 16.68 6.41
CA ALA A 326 -21.07 17.31 5.53
C ALA A 326 -20.14 18.28 6.28
N ARG A 327 -20.65 18.98 7.30
CA ARG A 327 -19.86 19.84 8.19
C ARG A 327 -18.97 19.01 9.12
N LEU A 328 -19.54 18.02 9.80
CA LEU A 328 -18.84 17.14 10.73
C LEU A 328 -17.70 16.36 10.07
N ARG A 329 -17.85 15.95 8.80
CA ARG A 329 -16.79 15.25 8.05
C ARG A 329 -15.54 16.09 7.82
N GLN A 330 -15.64 17.41 7.87
CA GLN A 330 -14.48 18.32 7.73
C GLN A 330 -13.61 18.34 9.00
N ILE A 331 -14.18 17.93 10.14
CA ILE A 331 -13.48 17.77 11.43
C ILE A 331 -13.37 16.30 11.85
N GLY A 332 -13.55 15.36 10.92
CA GLY A 332 -13.29 13.94 11.14
C GLY A 332 -14.42 13.14 11.77
N ILE A 333 -15.62 13.68 11.91
CA ILE A 333 -16.78 12.96 12.44
C ILE A 333 -17.70 12.56 11.27
N ASP A 334 -17.87 11.25 11.01
CA ASP A 334 -18.84 10.76 10.02
C ASP A 334 -19.99 9.99 10.69
N ILE A 335 -21.08 10.71 10.94
CA ILE A 335 -22.30 10.19 11.57
C ILE A 335 -23.05 9.13 10.74
N ALA A 336 -22.66 8.89 9.48
CA ALA A 336 -23.22 7.77 8.70
C ALA A 336 -22.55 6.43 9.02
N ASN A 337 -21.46 6.42 9.79
CA ASN A 337 -20.90 5.19 10.34
C ASN A 337 -21.68 4.78 11.61
N PRO A 338 -21.79 3.48 11.92
CA PRO A 338 -22.25 3.04 13.23
C PRO A 338 -21.40 3.70 14.32
N CYS A 339 -22.06 4.26 15.34
CA CYS A 339 -21.33 4.77 16.49
C CYS A 339 -20.76 3.57 17.28
N ASP A 340 -19.45 3.44 17.26
CA ASP A 340 -18.74 2.44 18.05
C ASP A 340 -18.17 3.12 19.30
N THR A 341 -18.95 3.11 20.38
CA THR A 341 -18.56 3.69 21.68
C THR A 341 -17.37 2.96 22.31
N SER A 342 -16.99 1.76 21.83
CA SER A 342 -15.74 1.10 22.23
C SER A 342 -14.50 1.74 21.61
N ARG A 343 -14.66 2.49 20.50
CA ARG A 343 -13.62 3.37 19.93
C ARG A 343 -13.53 4.72 20.64
N PHE A 344 -14.53 5.05 21.46
CA PHE A 344 -14.67 6.30 22.22
C PHE A 344 -15.06 5.97 23.67
N THR A 345 -14.23 5.22 24.38
CA THR A 345 -14.57 4.73 25.72
C THR A 345 -14.71 5.88 26.73
N PRO A 346 -15.81 5.99 27.49
CA PRO A 346 -15.96 6.96 28.57
C PRO A 346 -15.28 6.42 29.84
N VAL A 347 -13.96 6.32 29.80
CA VAL A 347 -13.18 6.60 31.01
C VAL A 347 -13.11 8.12 31.05
N ILE A 348 -13.55 8.74 32.15
CA ILE A 348 -13.39 10.17 32.48
C ILE A 348 -12.42 10.82 31.51
N VAL A 349 -12.90 11.71 30.63
CA VAL A 349 -12.08 12.44 29.65
C VAL A 349 -10.94 13.11 30.42
N ARG A 350 -9.80 12.43 30.50
CA ARG A 350 -8.64 12.92 31.25
C ARG A 350 -7.41 13.10 30.40
N GLN A 351 -7.42 12.68 29.13
CA GLN A 351 -6.44 13.14 28.16
C GLN A 351 -6.83 12.66 26.75
N ALA A 352 -7.24 13.60 25.90
CA ALA A 352 -6.97 13.45 24.49
C ALA A 352 -5.44 13.44 24.33
N ARG A 353 -4.86 12.31 23.93
CA ARG A 353 -3.41 12.25 23.69
C ARG A 353 -3.17 12.82 22.30
N GLU A 354 -2.57 14.01 22.25
CA GLU A 354 -2.10 14.56 20.99
C GLU A 354 -0.97 13.66 20.46
N VAL A 355 -1.15 13.18 19.22
CA VAL A 355 -0.19 12.32 18.54
C VAL A 355 0.51 13.17 17.49
N THR A 356 1.70 13.67 17.82
CA THR A 356 2.58 14.32 16.84
C THR A 356 3.18 13.27 15.91
N LYS A 357 3.01 13.46 14.61
CA LYS A 357 3.51 12.53 13.59
C LYS A 357 4.77 13.04 12.96
N VAL A 358 5.67 12.12 12.67
CA VAL A 358 6.85 12.36 11.84
C VAL A 358 6.82 11.37 10.69
N TYR A 359 6.75 11.90 9.47
CA TYR A 359 6.81 11.10 8.23
C TYR A 359 8.25 10.72 7.86
N ASP A 360 9.23 11.50 8.34
CA ASP A 360 10.66 11.22 8.20
C ASP A 360 11.17 10.35 9.35
N LEU A 361 10.76 9.08 9.36
CA LEU A 361 11.26 8.09 10.33
C LEU A 361 12.80 7.95 10.17
N PRO A 362 13.61 8.35 11.17
CA PRO A 362 15.06 8.48 11.00
C PRO A 362 15.73 7.11 10.87
N ILE A 363 16.38 6.83 9.74
CA ILE A 363 17.02 5.55 9.49
C ILE A 363 18.20 5.34 10.46
N PRO A 364 18.17 4.30 11.32
CA PRO A 364 19.27 4.03 12.25
C PRO A 364 20.59 3.71 11.55
N ALA A 365 21.72 4.08 12.16
CA ALA A 365 23.05 3.82 11.60
C ALA A 365 23.36 2.31 11.42
N TRP A 366 22.78 1.46 12.27
CA TRP A 366 22.92 0.00 12.19
C TRP A 366 21.99 -0.66 11.16
N TYR A 367 21.09 0.10 10.52
CA TYR A 367 20.10 -0.46 9.59
C TYR A 367 20.75 -0.97 8.30
N ARG A 368 20.42 -2.21 7.93
CA ARG A 368 20.94 -2.85 6.70
C ARG A 368 20.11 -2.40 5.49
N ARG A 369 20.53 -1.29 4.86
CA ARG A 369 19.87 -0.72 3.66
C ARG A 369 19.93 -1.67 2.46
N PRO A 370 18.97 -1.59 1.53
CA PRO A 370 19.10 -2.31 0.26
C PRO A 370 20.34 -1.80 -0.49
N ALA A 371 21.15 -2.72 -1.02
CA ALA A 371 22.36 -2.38 -1.74
C ALA A 371 22.00 -1.56 -2.99
N GLY A 372 22.48 -0.32 -3.07
CA GLY A 372 22.34 0.47 -4.28
C GLY A 372 23.04 -0.20 -5.46
N HIS A 373 22.51 0.05 -6.66
CA HIS A 373 23.07 -0.03 -8.03
C HIS A 373 24.61 -0.13 -8.26
N LEU A 374 25.45 0.11 -7.27
CA LEU A 374 26.91 -0.03 -7.33
C LEU A 374 27.37 -1.14 -6.37
N GLN A 375 27.14 -2.40 -6.74
CA GLN A 375 28.10 -3.42 -6.35
C GLN A 375 29.24 -3.33 -7.36
N LEU A 376 30.36 -2.74 -6.95
CA LEU A 376 31.64 -2.99 -7.58
C LEU A 376 31.83 -4.51 -7.60
N VAL A 377 31.79 -5.08 -8.80
CA VAL A 377 32.30 -6.43 -9.04
C VAL A 377 33.78 -6.37 -8.65
N ALA A 378 34.11 -6.85 -7.45
CA ALA A 378 35.49 -7.11 -7.10
C ALA A 378 35.95 -8.28 -7.99
N ALA A 379 37.01 -8.01 -8.76
CA ALA A 379 37.65 -8.91 -9.70
C ALA A 379 38.26 -10.15 -9.03
#